data_AF-A0AA49JK30-F1
#
_entry.id   AF-A0AA49JK30-F1
#
_cell.length_a   1.000
_cell.length_b   1.000
_cell.length_c   1.000
_cell.angle_alpha   90.00
_cell.angle_beta   90.00
_cell.angle_gamma   90.00
#
_symmetry.space_group_name_H-M   'P 1'
#
loop_
_entity.id
_entity.type
_entity.pdbx_description
1 polymer ?
#
loop_
_entity_poly.entity_id
_entity_poly.type
_entity_poly.pdbx_seq_one_letter_code
_entity_poly.pdbx_strand_id
1 'polypeptide(L)'
;MGETQSQAPKGKKWDYSLKAVYTIGILNFSLPDQSGQERYQREIQLTDRQTHEIFYDKLTFIYLEVPNFRKTEDELVSQFDKWMYVLKNLHQLQNRPVKLQEKVFERLFNEAEIAKLKPEDMKAYEESLKVYRDNYSIIETAVNKKAMEIAKEMKKYGDPIEKISVITGLTKEQIEKL
;
A
#
# COMPACT_ATOMS: atom_id res chain seq x y z
N MET A 1 -29.10 -24.94 30.75
CA MET A 1 -28.73 -25.50 29.44
C MET A 1 -28.03 -24.41 28.65
N GLY A 2 -26.80 -24.68 28.22
CA GLY A 2 -25.91 -23.70 27.58
C GLY A 2 -24.46 -24.07 27.85
N GLU A 3 -24.03 -25.17 27.24
CA GLU A 3 -22.70 -25.78 27.36
C GLU A 3 -21.60 -24.80 26.93
N THR A 4 -20.69 -24.42 27.83
CA THR A 4 -19.38 -23.84 27.47
C THR A 4 -18.22 -24.38 28.31
N GLN A 5 -18.45 -25.45 29.08
CA GLN A 5 -17.45 -26.02 29.98
C GLN A 5 -16.74 -27.23 29.37
N SER A 6 -16.19 -27.13 28.15
CA SER A 6 -15.47 -28.28 27.55
C SER A 6 -14.43 -27.94 26.45
N GLN A 7 -13.77 -26.79 26.48
CA GLN A 7 -12.68 -26.48 25.52
C GLN A 7 -11.45 -25.85 26.21
N ALA A 8 -11.09 -26.33 27.41
CA ALA A 8 -9.88 -25.86 28.09
C ALA A 8 -8.99 -27.04 28.51
N PRO A 9 -7.79 -27.22 27.92
CA PRO A 9 -6.79 -28.12 28.49
C PRO A 9 -6.31 -27.57 29.84
N LYS A 10 -6.61 -28.30 30.92
CA LYS A 10 -6.06 -28.06 32.26
C LYS A 10 -4.61 -28.57 32.28
N GLY A 11 -3.62 -27.71 32.57
CA GLY A 11 -2.32 -28.21 33.02
C GLY A 11 -1.05 -27.40 32.75
N LYS A 12 -1.05 -26.30 32.00
CA LYS A 12 0.15 -25.43 31.87
C LYS A 12 -0.26 -23.97 31.93
N LYS A 13 0.56 -23.14 32.57
CA LYS A 13 0.40 -21.67 32.69
C LYS A 13 -0.20 -21.12 31.40
N TRP A 14 -1.45 -20.67 31.48
CA TRP A 14 -2.11 -19.98 30.39
C TRP A 14 -1.45 -18.62 30.23
N ASP A 15 -0.50 -18.52 29.30
CA ASP A 15 -0.04 -17.23 28.81
C ASP A 15 -1.11 -16.67 27.87
N TYR A 16 -2.12 -16.01 28.45
CA TYR A 16 -3.09 -15.19 27.71
C TYR A 16 -2.41 -13.89 27.25
N SER A 17 -1.27 -13.98 26.58
CA SER A 17 -0.67 -12.81 25.93
C SER A 17 -1.54 -12.43 24.74
N LEU A 18 -2.57 -11.64 25.02
CA LEU A 18 -3.43 -11.01 24.02
C LEU A 18 -2.54 -10.35 22.96
N LYS A 19 -2.89 -10.57 21.68
CA LYS A 19 -2.17 -9.97 20.55
C LYS A 19 -2.41 -8.46 20.52
N ALA A 20 -1.43 -7.72 19.98
CA ALA A 20 -1.62 -6.30 19.74
C ALA A 20 -2.77 -6.06 18.74
N VAL A 21 -3.59 -5.05 19.03
CA VAL A 21 -4.75 -4.62 18.24
C VAL A 21 -4.49 -3.20 17.75
N TYR A 22 -4.50 -3.03 16.43
CA TYR A 22 -4.41 -1.73 15.78
C TYR A 22 -5.75 -1.38 15.16
N THR A 23 -6.30 -0.24 15.55
CA THR A 23 -7.51 0.32 14.94
C THR A 23 -7.13 1.45 14.01
N ILE A 24 -7.46 1.36 12.73
CA ILE A 24 -7.18 2.41 11.74
C ILE A 24 -8.50 3.09 11.39
N GLY A 25 -8.60 4.40 11.67
CA GLY A 25 -9.74 5.24 11.32
C GLY A 25 -9.38 6.20 10.19
N ILE A 26 -10.06 6.09 9.04
CA ILE A 26 -9.89 7.02 7.91
C ILE A 26 -10.95 8.11 8.03
N LEU A 27 -10.53 9.36 8.18
CA LEU A 27 -11.39 10.51 8.44
C LEU A 27 -11.38 11.47 7.25
N ASN A 28 -12.57 11.90 6.83
CA ASN A 28 -12.77 12.96 5.82
C ASN A 28 -12.84 14.37 6.43
N PHE A 29 -12.56 14.50 7.73
CA PHE A 29 -12.46 15.76 8.47
C PHE A 29 -11.22 15.73 9.35
N SER A 30 -10.79 16.91 9.80
CA SER A 30 -9.65 17.06 10.70
C SER A 30 -10.12 17.09 12.15
N LEU A 31 -9.40 16.42 13.04
CA LEU A 31 -9.70 16.50 14.47
C LEU A 31 -9.19 17.85 15.00
N PRO A 32 -9.96 18.52 15.87
CA PRO A 32 -9.53 19.77 16.47
C PRO A 32 -8.27 19.55 17.28
N ASP A 33 -7.22 20.28 16.94
CA ASP A 33 -5.93 20.23 17.62
C ASP A 33 -5.66 21.55 18.32
N GLN A 34 -5.46 21.50 19.64
CA GLN A 34 -5.13 22.69 20.43
C GLN A 34 -3.73 23.23 20.13
N SER A 35 -2.85 22.42 19.53
CA SER A 35 -1.49 22.83 19.13
C SER A 35 -1.44 23.63 17.82
N GLY A 36 -2.55 23.71 17.08
CA GLY A 36 -2.61 24.40 15.78
C GLY A 36 -1.82 23.71 14.65
N GLN A 37 -1.27 22.53 14.88
CA GLN A 37 -0.55 21.77 13.86
C GLN A 37 -1.54 20.91 13.04
N GLU A 38 -1.53 21.11 11.72
CA GLU A 38 -2.21 20.20 10.80
C GLU A 38 -1.46 18.86 10.77
N ARG A 39 -2.11 17.80 11.24
CA ARG A 39 -1.58 16.43 11.22
C ARG A 39 -2.49 15.56 10.37
N TYR A 40 -1.93 14.89 9.36
CA TYR A 40 -2.70 13.94 8.54
C TYR A 40 -2.70 12.52 9.11
N GLN A 41 -1.85 12.23 10.10
CA GLN A 41 -1.78 10.96 10.81
C GLN A 41 -1.66 11.24 12.31
N ARG A 42 -2.46 10.55 13.12
CA ARG A 42 -2.37 10.57 14.58
C ARG A 42 -2.31 9.15 15.11
N GLU A 43 -1.33 8.90 15.96
CA GLU A 43 -1.26 7.68 16.75
C GLU A 43 -1.68 8.01 18.18
N ILE A 44 -2.68 7.29 18.69
CA ILE A 44 -3.32 7.56 19.97
C ILE A 44 -3.38 6.26 20.77
N GLN A 45 -3.03 6.36 22.04
CA GLN A 45 -3.18 5.30 23.04
C GLN A 45 -4.08 5.78 24.17
N LEU A 46 -4.77 4.84 24.79
CA LEU A 46 -5.60 5.13 25.96
C LEU A 46 -4.71 5.23 27.19
N THR A 47 -4.96 6.24 28.01
CA THR A 47 -4.27 6.47 29.28
C THR A 47 -5.28 6.51 30.42
N ASP A 48 -4.87 6.02 31.59
CA ASP A 48 -5.63 6.25 32.82
C ASP A 48 -5.59 7.74 33.19
N ARG A 49 -6.73 8.32 33.54
CA ARG A 49 -6.83 9.77 33.79
C ARG A 49 -6.24 10.22 35.11
N GLN A 50 -6.08 9.33 36.09
CA GLN A 50 -5.51 9.65 37.40
C GLN A 50 -4.00 9.42 37.39
N THR A 51 -3.55 8.27 36.86
CA THR A 51 -2.12 7.93 36.86
C THR A 51 -1.37 8.47 35.65
N HIS A 52 -2.09 8.85 34.59
CA HIS A 52 -1.53 9.20 33.28
C HIS A 52 -0.71 8.08 32.63
N GLU A 53 -0.83 6.84 33.13
CA GLU A 53 -0.15 5.68 32.58
C GLU A 53 -0.93 5.13 31.39
N ILE A 54 -0.21 4.50 30.45
CA ILE A 54 -0.82 3.82 29.31
C ILE A 54 -1.68 2.67 29.85
N PHE A 55 -2.97 2.73 29.55
CA PHE A 55 -3.94 1.73 30.00
C PHE A 55 -3.63 0.35 29.42
N TYR A 56 -3.26 0.30 28.13
CA TYR A 56 -2.92 -0.93 27.45
C TYR A 56 -2.03 -0.66 26.23
N ASP A 57 -0.74 -1.02 26.33
CA ASP A 57 0.30 -0.78 25.32
C ASP A 57 0.07 -1.51 23.99
N LYS A 58 -0.71 -2.58 24.04
CA LYS A 58 -1.09 -3.42 22.90
C LYS A 58 -2.30 -2.91 22.12
N LEU A 59 -2.98 -1.84 22.56
CA LEU A 59 -4.10 -1.24 21.83
C LEU A 59 -3.72 0.14 21.32
N THR A 60 -3.65 0.29 20.00
CA THR A 60 -3.24 1.53 19.35
C THR A 60 -4.27 1.96 18.32
N PHE A 61 -4.63 3.24 18.35
CA PHE A 61 -5.53 3.87 17.40
C PHE A 61 -4.74 4.76 16.45
N ILE A 62 -4.86 4.52 15.16
CA ILE A 62 -4.25 5.32 14.10
C ILE A 62 -5.36 6.03 13.35
N TYR A 63 -5.42 7.35 13.44
CA TYR A 63 -6.35 8.18 12.67
C TYR A 63 -5.65 8.82 11.49
N LEU A 64 -6.23 8.68 10.31
CA LEU A 64 -5.75 9.26 9.06
C LEU A 64 -6.71 10.38 8.65
N GLU A 65 -6.28 11.64 8.80
CA GLU A 65 -7.06 12.83 8.45
C GLU A 65 -6.76 13.23 7.00
N VAL A 66 -7.57 12.67 6.09
CA VAL A 66 -7.40 12.80 4.64
C VAL A 66 -7.34 14.27 4.16
N PRO A 67 -8.15 15.23 4.69
CA PRO A 67 -8.08 16.62 4.26
C PRO A 67 -6.72 17.30 4.50
N ASN A 68 -6.01 16.91 5.56
CA ASN A 68 -4.71 17.48 5.93
C ASN A 68 -3.56 16.92 5.08
N PHE A 69 -3.80 15.89 4.26
CA PHE A 69 -2.78 15.35 3.37
C PHE A 69 -2.61 16.26 2.15
N ARG A 70 -1.51 17.00 2.05
CA ARG A 70 -1.29 18.03 1.01
C ARG A 70 -0.24 17.67 -0.05
N LYS A 71 0.40 16.51 0.06
CA LYS A 71 1.43 16.09 -0.90
C LYS A 71 0.86 15.96 -2.31
N THR A 72 1.60 16.48 -3.28
CA THR A 72 1.34 16.37 -4.72
C THR A 72 1.85 15.04 -5.27
N GLU A 73 1.52 14.70 -6.52
CA GLU A 73 2.02 13.49 -7.18
C GLU A 73 3.56 13.41 -7.12
N ASP A 74 4.25 14.54 -7.33
CA ASP A 74 5.71 14.57 -7.32
C ASP A 74 6.32 14.20 -5.96
N GLU A 75 5.59 14.42 -4.88
CA GLU A 75 6.02 14.20 -3.49
C GLU A 75 5.62 12.81 -2.94
N LEU A 76 4.98 11.96 -3.75
CA LEU A 76 4.58 10.60 -3.35
C LEU A 76 5.78 9.64 -3.39
N VAL A 77 6.56 9.65 -2.31
CA VAL A 77 7.76 8.80 -2.17
C VAL A 77 7.41 7.43 -1.59
N SER A 78 6.57 7.38 -0.55
CA SER A 78 6.24 6.13 0.16
C SER A 78 4.94 5.50 -0.32
N GLN A 79 4.77 4.19 -0.08
CA GLN A 79 3.49 3.51 -0.35
C GLN A 79 2.34 4.12 0.45
N PHE A 80 2.63 4.57 1.67
CA PHE A 80 1.67 5.27 2.51
C PHE A 80 1.20 6.58 1.87
N ASP A 81 2.12 7.37 1.32
CA ASP A 81 1.79 8.62 0.61
C ASP A 81 0.88 8.35 -0.59
N LYS A 82 1.20 7.29 -1.36
CA LYS A 82 0.38 6.86 -2.50
C LYS A 82 -1.04 6.48 -2.07
N TRP A 83 -1.19 5.69 -1.00
CA TRP A 83 -2.50 5.35 -0.45
C TRP A 83 -3.28 6.57 0.05
N MET A 84 -2.64 7.49 0.78
CA MET A 84 -3.28 8.73 1.23
C MET A 84 -3.72 9.61 0.06
N TYR A 85 -2.88 9.73 -0.98
CA TYR A 85 -3.23 10.46 -2.19
C TYR A 85 -4.43 9.83 -2.91
N VAL A 86 -4.45 8.50 -3.01
CA VAL A 86 -5.57 7.76 -3.60
C VAL A 86 -6.85 7.98 -2.80
N LEU A 87 -6.81 7.82 -1.48
CA LEU A 87 -7.98 8.04 -0.61
C LEU A 87 -8.52 9.47 -0.70
N LYS A 88 -7.63 10.46 -0.79
CA LYS A 88 -8.01 11.87 -0.96
C LYS A 88 -8.66 12.13 -2.32
N ASN A 89 -8.08 11.61 -3.38
CA ASN A 89 -8.48 11.91 -4.75
C ASN A 89 -9.42 10.86 -5.37
N LEU A 90 -9.90 9.88 -4.59
CA LEU A 90 -10.67 8.72 -5.08
C LEU A 90 -11.89 9.11 -5.93
N HIS A 91 -12.51 10.25 -5.62
CA HIS A 91 -13.63 10.80 -6.37
C HIS A 91 -13.24 11.41 -7.72
N GLN A 92 -12.01 11.89 -7.88
CA GLN A 92 -11.49 12.59 -9.07
C GLN A 92 -10.58 11.73 -9.96
N LEU A 93 -10.21 10.52 -9.51
CA LEU A 93 -9.34 9.60 -10.24
C LEU A 93 -10.11 8.91 -11.38
N GLN A 94 -10.54 9.67 -12.39
CA GLN A 94 -10.90 9.10 -13.70
C GLN A 94 -9.66 8.89 -14.57
N ASN A 95 -8.62 9.70 -14.41
CA ASN A 95 -7.33 9.51 -15.05
C ASN A 95 -6.31 9.06 -14.00
N ARG A 96 -5.69 7.88 -14.23
CA ARG A 96 -4.69 7.30 -13.32
C ARG A 96 -3.38 8.09 -13.39
N PRO A 97 -2.91 8.67 -12.27
CA PRO A 97 -1.59 9.30 -12.18
C PRO A 97 -0.49 8.28 -12.48
N VAL A 98 0.60 8.70 -13.12
CA VAL A 98 1.68 7.80 -13.57
C VAL A 98 2.31 7.07 -12.39
N LYS A 99 2.40 7.74 -11.23
CA LYS A 99 2.96 7.14 -10.01
C LYS A 99 2.05 6.14 -9.29
N LEU A 100 0.81 5.95 -9.77
CA LEU A 100 -0.19 5.03 -9.20
C LEU A 100 -0.54 3.87 -10.15
N GLN A 101 0.32 3.59 -11.14
CA GLN A 101 0.16 2.47 -12.08
C GLN A 101 0.55 1.11 -11.51
N GLU A 102 0.77 1.00 -10.19
CA GLU A 102 1.12 -0.27 -9.55
C GLU A 102 -0.08 -1.22 -9.49
N LYS A 103 0.19 -2.53 -9.61
CA LYS A 103 -0.82 -3.61 -9.59
C LYS A 103 -1.79 -3.56 -8.41
N VAL A 104 -1.33 -3.07 -7.25
CA VAL A 104 -2.17 -2.95 -6.05
C VAL A 104 -3.27 -1.89 -6.20
N PHE A 105 -2.99 -0.81 -6.93
CA PHE A 105 -3.96 0.25 -7.21
C PHE A 105 -4.80 -0.06 -8.43
N GLU A 106 -4.31 -0.86 -9.38
CA GLU A 106 -5.09 -1.29 -10.54
C GLU A 106 -6.40 -1.95 -10.13
N ARG A 107 -6.37 -2.84 -9.13
CA ARG A 107 -7.60 -3.49 -8.65
C ARG A 107 -8.60 -2.48 -8.07
N LEU A 108 -8.12 -1.52 -7.27
CA LEU A 108 -8.97 -0.48 -6.69
C LEU A 108 -9.62 0.38 -7.77
N PHE A 109 -8.84 0.85 -8.74
CA PHE A 109 -9.36 1.66 -9.83
C PHE A 109 -10.34 0.87 -10.70
N ASN A 110 -10.02 -0.39 -11.01
CA ASN A 110 -10.92 -1.24 -11.78
C ASN A 110 -12.27 -1.44 -11.06
N GLU A 111 -12.25 -1.71 -9.76
CA GLU A 111 -13.48 -1.88 -8.96
C GLU A 111 -14.27 -0.55 -8.87
N ALA A 112 -13.59 0.58 -8.68
CA ALA A 112 -14.23 1.90 -8.61
C ALA A 112 -14.80 2.38 -9.95
N GLU A 113 -14.16 2.05 -11.06
CA GLU A 113 -14.59 2.37 -12.41
C GLU A 113 -15.78 1.50 -12.81
N ILE A 114 -15.71 0.18 -12.58
CA ILE A 114 -16.83 -0.75 -12.80
C ILE A 114 -18.07 -0.35 -11.99
N ALA A 115 -17.91 0.09 -10.74
CA ALA A 115 -19.03 0.53 -9.90
C ALA A 115 -19.74 1.80 -10.43
N LYS A 116 -19.09 2.58 -11.29
CA LYS A 116 -19.64 3.84 -11.84
C LYS A 116 -20.18 3.70 -13.26
N LEU A 117 -19.91 2.61 -13.96
CA LEU A 117 -20.30 2.44 -15.36
C LEU A 117 -21.77 2.04 -15.49
N LYS A 118 -22.43 2.64 -16.49
CA LYS A 118 -23.72 2.13 -16.99
C LYS A 118 -23.48 0.86 -17.82
N PRO A 119 -24.48 -0.02 -17.99
CA PRO A 119 -24.31 -1.27 -18.73
C PRO A 119 -23.77 -1.09 -20.15
N GLU A 120 -24.09 0.02 -20.82
CA GLU A 120 -23.61 0.32 -22.17
C GLU A 120 -22.12 0.69 -22.22
N ASP A 121 -21.59 1.34 -21.19
CA ASP A 121 -20.21 1.83 -21.14
C ASP A 121 -19.20 0.74 -20.72
N MET A 122 -19.69 -0.37 -20.18
CA MET A 122 -18.87 -1.49 -19.69
C MET A 122 -18.07 -2.17 -20.82
N LYS A 123 -18.63 -2.24 -22.03
CA LYS A 123 -17.95 -2.85 -23.18
C LYS A 123 -16.78 -2.00 -23.70
N ALA A 124 -16.98 -0.68 -23.76
CA ALA A 124 -15.91 0.25 -24.15
C ALA A 124 -14.78 0.29 -23.12
N TYR A 125 -15.13 0.14 -21.84
CA TYR A 125 -14.17 0.01 -20.74
C TYR A 125 -13.32 -1.27 -20.84
N GLU A 126 -13.92 -2.43 -21.16
CA GLU A 126 -13.16 -3.67 -21.37
C GLU A 126 -12.15 -3.58 -22.52
N GLU A 127 -12.55 -2.93 -23.63
CA GLU A 127 -11.68 -2.70 -24.78
C GLU A 127 -10.50 -1.76 -24.44
N SER A 128 -10.75 -0.68 -23.71
CA SER A 128 -9.68 0.25 -23.30
C SER A 128 -8.71 -0.38 -22.30
N LEU A 129 -9.22 -1.21 -21.37
CA LEU A 129 -8.39 -1.94 -20.41
C LEU A 129 -7.47 -2.95 -21.10
N LYS A 130 -7.95 -3.61 -22.16
CA LYS A 130 -7.14 -4.51 -22.98
C LYS A 130 -5.97 -3.75 -23.63
N VAL A 131 -6.23 -2.61 -24.25
CA VAL A 131 -5.20 -1.77 -24.88
C VAL A 131 -4.16 -1.30 -23.85
N TYR A 132 -4.59 -0.90 -22.66
CA TYR A 132 -3.67 -0.50 -21.59
C TYR A 132 -2.75 -1.67 -21.17
N ARG A 133 -3.29 -2.86 -20.96
CA ARG A 133 -2.51 -4.06 -20.59
C ARG A 133 -1.52 -4.47 -21.67
N ASP A 134 -1.92 -4.39 -22.93
CA ASP A 134 -1.04 -4.70 -24.06
C ASP A 134 0.14 -3.70 -24.10
N ASN A 135 -0.15 -2.40 -23.95
CA ASN A 135 0.88 -1.36 -23.89
C ASN A 135 1.83 -1.52 -22.70
N TYR A 136 1.30 -1.80 -21.50
CA TYR A 136 2.11 -2.07 -20.32
C TYR A 136 3.05 -3.27 -20.55
N SER A 137 2.52 -4.36 -21.09
CA SER A 137 3.30 -5.57 -21.38
C SER A 137 4.41 -5.30 -22.39
N ILE A 138 4.17 -4.46 -23.40
CA ILE A 138 5.17 -4.02 -24.37
C ILE A 138 6.29 -3.23 -23.69
N ILE A 139 5.94 -2.25 -22.84
CA ILE A 139 6.89 -1.41 -22.12
C ILE A 139 7.71 -2.26 -21.14
N GLU A 140 7.06 -3.09 -20.32
CA GLU A 140 7.73 -3.99 -19.37
C GLU A 140 8.70 -4.94 -20.10
N THR A 141 8.28 -5.49 -21.24
CA THR A 141 9.15 -6.31 -22.08
C THR A 141 10.35 -5.53 -22.62
N ALA A 142 10.15 -4.29 -23.08
CA ALA A 142 11.23 -3.45 -23.58
C ALA A 142 12.24 -3.08 -22.48
N VAL A 143 11.75 -2.71 -21.30
CA VAL A 143 12.58 -2.40 -20.12
C VAL A 143 13.38 -3.63 -19.68
N ASN A 144 12.73 -4.79 -19.57
CA ASN A 144 13.40 -6.04 -19.19
C ASN A 144 14.44 -6.48 -20.23
N LYS A 145 14.14 -6.36 -21.53
CA LYS A 145 15.13 -6.65 -22.58
C LYS A 145 16.35 -5.75 -22.47
N LYS A 146 16.16 -4.45 -22.29
CA LYS A 146 17.26 -3.50 -22.13
C LYS A 146 18.09 -3.79 -20.88
N ALA A 147 17.45 -4.13 -19.76
CA ALA A 147 18.14 -4.53 -18.54
C ALA A 147 18.98 -5.82 -18.74
N MET A 148 18.43 -6.81 -19.45
CA MET A 148 19.16 -8.04 -19.79
C MET A 148 20.34 -7.80 -20.73
N GLU A 149 20.22 -6.91 -21.71
CA GLU A 149 21.32 -6.53 -22.61
C GLU A 149 22.47 -5.87 -21.83
N ILE A 150 22.16 -4.90 -20.98
CA ILE A 150 23.16 -4.24 -20.13
C ILE A 150 23.83 -5.26 -19.19
N ALA A 151 23.05 -6.15 -18.57
CA ALA A 151 23.61 -7.18 -17.69
C ALA A 151 24.54 -8.16 -18.43
N LYS A 152 24.21 -8.55 -19.67
CA LYS A 152 25.08 -9.39 -20.50
C LYS A 152 26.40 -8.71 -20.83
N GLU A 153 26.37 -7.43 -21.19
CA GLU A 153 27.59 -6.66 -21.45
C GLU A 153 28.46 -6.54 -20.20
N MET A 154 27.88 -6.14 -19.06
CA MET A 154 28.62 -6.01 -17.81
C MET A 154 29.22 -7.34 -17.32
N LYS A 155 28.48 -8.45 -17.47
CA LYS A 155 28.98 -9.80 -17.15
C LYS A 155 30.17 -10.19 -18.03
N LYS A 156 30.15 -9.80 -19.31
CA LYS A 156 31.27 -10.01 -20.25
C LYS A 156 32.54 -9.23 -19.83
N TYR A 157 32.39 -8.05 -19.25
CA TYR A 157 33.50 -7.25 -18.72
C TYR A 157 33.98 -7.69 -17.32
N GLY A 158 33.34 -8.71 -16.72
CA GLY A 158 33.73 -9.24 -15.42
C GLY A 158 33.25 -8.43 -14.22
N ASP A 159 32.22 -7.59 -14.39
CA ASP A 159 31.64 -6.85 -13.28
C ASP A 159 30.98 -7.81 -12.24
N PRO A 160 31.08 -7.52 -10.94
CA PRO A 160 30.45 -8.33 -9.90
C PRO A 160 28.92 -8.40 -10.04
N ILE A 161 28.35 -9.56 -9.74
CA ILE A 161 26.89 -9.80 -9.81
C ILE A 161 26.12 -8.81 -8.92
N GLU A 162 26.64 -8.46 -7.73
CA GLU A 162 26.04 -7.40 -6.89
C GLU A 162 25.90 -6.07 -7.64
N LYS A 163 26.93 -5.66 -8.38
CA LYS A 163 26.96 -4.39 -9.11
C LYS A 163 25.98 -4.41 -10.29
N ILE A 164 25.92 -5.53 -11.01
CA ILE A 164 24.98 -5.72 -12.13
C ILE A 164 23.53 -5.69 -11.63
N SER A 165 23.25 -6.33 -10.50
CA SER A 165 21.90 -6.36 -9.89
C SER A 165 21.42 -4.98 -9.50
N VAL A 166 22.28 -4.15 -8.88
CA VAL A 166 21.95 -2.77 -8.51
C VAL A 166 21.70 -1.88 -9.73
N ILE A 167 22.49 -2.03 -10.80
CA ILE A 167 22.40 -1.16 -11.99
C ILE A 167 21.22 -1.53 -12.90
N THR A 168 20.95 -2.82 -13.06
CA THR A 168 19.94 -3.33 -14.02
C THR A 168 18.60 -3.61 -13.37
N GLY A 169 18.55 -3.69 -12.03
CA GLY A 169 17.36 -4.08 -11.27
C GLY A 169 17.01 -5.57 -11.39
N LEU A 170 17.84 -6.37 -12.07
CA LEU A 170 17.64 -7.82 -12.20
C LEU A 170 18.06 -8.56 -10.92
N THR A 171 17.40 -9.69 -10.64
CA THR A 171 17.77 -10.55 -9.52
C THR A 171 19.07 -11.29 -9.80
N LYS A 172 19.79 -11.70 -8.74
CA LYS A 172 21.02 -12.49 -8.89
C LYS A 172 20.77 -13.78 -9.69
N GLU A 173 19.65 -14.47 -9.45
CA GLU A 173 19.25 -15.65 -10.22
C GLU A 173 19.06 -15.37 -11.72
N GLN A 174 18.50 -14.21 -12.07
CA GLN A 174 18.35 -13.80 -13.47
C GLN A 174 19.72 -13.56 -14.11
N ILE A 175 20.63 -12.89 -13.40
CA ILE A 175 21.98 -12.57 -13.88
C ILE A 175 22.85 -13.81 -14.01
N GLU A 176 22.72 -14.78 -13.10
CA GLU A 176 23.43 -16.05 -13.17
C GLU A 176 23.02 -16.89 -14.38
N LYS A 177 21.74 -16.81 -14.77
CA LYS A 177 21.16 -17.49 -15.94
C LYS A 177 21.44 -16.82 -17.30
N LEU A 178 21.96 -15.58 -17.32
CA LEU A 178 22.35 -14.86 -18.55
C LEU A 178 23.64 -15.39 -19.16
#